data_AF-A0A530LPA0-F1
#
_entry.id   AF-A0A530LPA0-F1
#
_cell.length_a   1.000
_cell.length_b   1.000
_cell.length_c   1.000
_cell.angle_alpha   90.00
_cell.angle_beta   90.00
_cell.angle_gamma   90.00
#
_symmetry.space_group_name_H-M   'P 1'
#
loop_
_entity.id
_entity.type
_entity.pdbx_description
1 polymer ?
#
loop_
_entity_poly.entity_id
_entity_poly.type
_entity_poly.pdbx_seq_one_letter_code
_entity_poly.pdbx_strand_id
1 'polypeptide(L)'
;AKIYPLAVDTRVTPSMGEVMIKDMLAGKIDAAVLWGPMAGYYARELGADVTIVPLLKEKTGSRMSYRITMGVRPSDQEWKRTLNRVIRENQTEIIKILLGYNVPLIDEHDNPITQ
;
A
#
# COMPACT_ATOMS: atom_id res chain seq x y z
N ALA A 1 -12.37 13.22 -14.58
CA ALA A 1 -11.74 12.07 -13.92
C ALA A 1 -12.71 10.89 -13.96
N LYS A 2 -12.23 9.67 -14.23
CA LYS A 2 -13.04 8.45 -14.18
C LYS A 2 -13.26 8.03 -12.72
N ILE A 3 -14.49 7.66 -12.37
CA ILE A 3 -14.86 7.28 -11.00
C ILE A 3 -14.72 5.76 -10.85
N TYR A 4 -14.09 5.33 -9.76
CA TYR A 4 -13.98 3.93 -9.37
C TYR A 4 -14.65 3.74 -8.00
N PRO A 5 -15.49 2.70 -7.80
CA PRO A 5 -16.19 2.48 -6.54
C PRO A 5 -15.21 2.09 -5.42
N LEU A 6 -15.31 2.76 -4.26
CA LEU A 6 -14.44 2.46 -3.12
C LEU A 6 -14.73 1.08 -2.51
N ALA A 7 -16.00 0.72 -2.37
CA ALA A 7 -16.45 -0.52 -1.79
C ALA A 7 -16.91 -1.48 -2.90
N VAL A 8 -16.19 -2.60 -3.03
CA VAL A 8 -16.54 -3.69 -3.95
C VAL A 8 -16.36 -5.03 -3.24
N ASP A 9 -17.19 -6.02 -3.59
CA ASP A 9 -16.97 -7.40 -3.17
C ASP A 9 -15.96 -8.06 -4.12
N THR A 10 -14.73 -8.19 -3.64
CA THR A 10 -13.62 -8.73 -4.44
C THR A 10 -13.74 -10.21 -4.77
N ARG A 11 -14.74 -10.92 -4.22
CA ARG A 11 -15.03 -12.32 -4.57
C ARG A 11 -15.75 -12.46 -5.91
N VAL A 12 -16.46 -11.42 -6.32
CA VAL A 12 -17.28 -11.41 -7.56
C VAL A 12 -16.91 -10.28 -8.52
N THR A 13 -16.18 -9.27 -8.03
CA THR A 13 -15.72 -8.13 -8.82
C THR A 13 -14.19 -8.02 -8.70
N PRO A 14 -13.46 -7.70 -9.77
CA PRO A 14 -12.03 -7.43 -9.65
C PRO A 14 -11.75 -6.27 -8.68
N SER A 15 -10.56 -6.26 -8.09
CA SER A 15 -10.12 -5.16 -7.24
C SER A 15 -10.04 -3.86 -8.03
N MET A 16 -10.50 -2.74 -7.47
CA MET A 16 -10.40 -1.46 -8.18
C MET A 16 -8.96 -1.00 -8.40
N GLY A 17 -8.00 -1.45 -7.56
CA GLY A 17 -6.58 -1.25 -7.84
C GLY A 17 -6.16 -1.91 -9.15
N GLU A 18 -6.58 -3.16 -9.36
CA GLU A 18 -6.32 -3.91 -10.59
C GLU A 18 -6.96 -3.24 -11.81
N VAL A 19 -8.24 -2.84 -11.68
CA VAL A 19 -8.98 -2.18 -12.77
C VAL A 19 -8.33 -0.85 -13.15
N MET A 20 -7.92 -0.04 -12.16
CA MET A 20 -7.25 1.23 -12.42
C MET A 20 -5.90 1.05 -13.14
N ILE A 21 -5.08 0.07 -12.74
CA ILE A 21 -3.82 -0.22 -13.44
C ILE A 21 -4.09 -0.73 -14.87
N LYS A 22 -5.08 -1.60 -15.07
CA LYS A 22 -5.49 -2.06 -16.41
C LYS A 22 -5.96 -0.90 -17.30
N ASP A 23 -6.71 0.04 -16.73
CA ASP A 23 -7.19 1.21 -17.46
C ASP A 23 -6.07 2.21 -17.78
N MET A 24 -5.04 2.32 -16.93
CA MET A 24 -3.80 3.06 -17.27
C MET A 24 -3.08 2.40 -18.44
N LEU A 25 -2.86 1.08 -18.41
CA LEU A 25 -2.19 0.35 -19.49
C LEU A 25 -2.97 0.41 -20.82
N ALA A 26 -4.31 0.47 -20.73
CA ALA A 26 -5.18 0.66 -21.88
C ALA A 26 -5.28 2.12 -22.37
N GLY A 27 -4.56 3.06 -21.74
CA GLY A 27 -4.57 4.48 -22.09
C GLY A 27 -5.90 5.20 -21.84
N LYS A 28 -6.77 4.64 -20.98
CA LYS A 28 -8.07 5.26 -20.65
C LYS A 28 -7.95 6.34 -19.57
N ILE A 29 -6.90 6.25 -18.76
CA ILE A 29 -6.54 7.23 -17.75
C ILE A 29 -5.03 7.45 -17.79
N ASP A 30 -4.60 8.70 -17.61
CA ASP A 30 -3.18 9.06 -17.62
C ASP A 30 -2.52 8.88 -16.24
N ALA A 31 -3.31 8.90 -15.17
CA ALA A 31 -2.84 8.77 -13.80
C ALA A 31 -3.89 8.11 -12.89
N ALA A 32 -3.42 7.42 -11.86
CA ALA A 32 -4.23 6.77 -10.83
C ALA A 32 -3.79 7.21 -9.44
N VAL A 33 -4.76 7.57 -8.59
CA VAL A 33 -4.53 7.78 -7.15
C VAL A 33 -5.02 6.53 -6.42
N LEU A 34 -4.08 5.80 -5.82
CA LEU A 34 -4.32 4.50 -5.20
C LEU A 34 -3.59 4.39 -3.87
N TRP A 35 -4.06 3.47 -3.02
CA TRP A 35 -3.33 3.11 -1.81
C TRP A 35 -2.02 2.39 -2.17
N GLY A 36 -0.91 2.82 -1.58
CA GLY A 36 0.45 2.38 -1.93
C GLY A 36 0.62 0.86 -2.08
N PRO A 37 0.22 0.05 -1.08
CA PRO A 37 0.31 -1.41 -1.17
C PRO A 37 -0.43 -2.01 -2.37
N MET A 38 -1.60 -1.48 -2.74
CA MET A 38 -2.35 -1.95 -3.90
C MET A 38 -1.70 -1.52 -5.21
N ALA A 39 -1.25 -0.27 -5.30
CA ALA A 39 -0.57 0.26 -6.48
C ALA A 39 0.71 -0.55 -6.77
N GLY A 40 1.53 -0.76 -5.73
CA GLY A 40 2.75 -1.56 -5.78
C GLY A 40 2.50 -2.98 -6.27
N TYR A 41 1.59 -3.67 -5.59
CA TYR A 41 1.22 -5.06 -5.90
C TYR A 41 0.73 -5.23 -7.34
N TYR A 42 -0.30 -4.48 -7.75
CA TYR A 42 -0.89 -4.66 -9.09
C TYR A 42 0.01 -4.16 -10.21
N ALA A 43 0.83 -3.13 -9.99
CA ALA A 43 1.82 -2.72 -10.98
C ALA A 43 2.81 -3.86 -11.28
N ARG A 44 3.26 -4.58 -10.24
CA ARG A 44 4.14 -5.75 -10.40
C ARG A 44 3.42 -6.91 -11.08
N GLU A 45 2.26 -7.33 -10.56
CA GLU A 45 1.53 -8.51 -11.06
C GLU A 45 1.09 -8.35 -12.53
N LEU A 46 0.76 -7.12 -12.95
CA LEU A 46 0.35 -6.83 -14.32
C LEU A 46 1.52 -6.44 -15.25
N GLY A 47 2.76 -6.43 -14.74
CA GLY A 47 3.94 -6.01 -15.51
C GLY A 47 3.82 -4.59 -16.05
N ALA A 48 3.18 -3.70 -15.28
CA ALA A 48 2.88 -2.34 -15.71
C ALA A 48 4.14 -1.46 -15.69
N ASP A 49 4.46 -0.83 -16.82
CA ASP A 49 5.52 0.18 -16.90
C ASP A 49 4.99 1.53 -16.39
N VAL A 50 4.93 1.65 -15.05
CA VAL A 50 4.40 2.83 -14.36
C VAL A 50 5.33 3.30 -13.27
N THR A 51 5.41 4.61 -13.08
CA THR A 51 6.12 5.22 -11.96
C THR A 51 5.18 5.39 -10.77
N ILE A 52 5.51 4.78 -9.63
CA ILE A 52 4.77 4.96 -8.38
C ILE A 52 5.38 6.14 -7.60
N VAL A 53 4.57 7.17 -7.35
CA VAL A 53 5.00 8.38 -6.64
C VAL A 53 4.23 8.50 -5.31
N PRO A 54 4.88 8.31 -4.15
CA PRO A 54 4.25 8.56 -2.85
C PRO A 54 3.86 10.03 -2.67
N LEU A 55 2.62 10.28 -2.20
CA LEU A 55 2.10 11.63 -1.96
C LEU A 55 2.55 12.14 -0.59
N LEU A 56 3.73 12.78 -0.54
CA LEU A 56 4.39 13.20 0.72
C LEU A 56 4.45 14.72 0.91
N LYS A 57 4.18 15.51 -0.15
CA LYS A 57 4.39 16.97 -0.17
C LYS A 57 3.09 17.78 -0.27
N GLU A 58 1.97 17.16 0.07
CA GLU A 58 0.67 17.83 0.05
C GLU A 58 0.65 18.97 1.08
N LYS A 59 0.41 20.20 0.60
CA LYS A 59 0.42 21.41 1.45
C LYS A 59 -0.93 21.66 2.14
N THR A 60 -1.99 21.05 1.63
CA THR A 60 -3.37 21.25 2.06
C THR A 60 -4.07 19.91 2.19
N GLY A 61 -4.94 19.77 3.18
CA GLY A 61 -5.66 18.52 3.44
C GLY A 61 -4.96 17.61 4.45
N SER A 62 -5.46 16.38 4.56
CA SER A 62 -4.88 15.38 5.47
C SER A 62 -3.58 14.79 4.91
N ARG A 63 -2.71 14.28 5.78
CA ARG A 63 -1.56 13.48 5.36
C ARG A 63 -2.04 12.27 4.55
N MET A 64 -1.33 11.96 3.47
CA MET A 64 -1.58 10.77 2.64
C MET A 64 -0.63 9.61 3.00
N SER A 65 0.22 9.78 4.01
CA SER A 65 1.07 8.76 4.61
C SER A 65 0.47 8.25 5.93
N TYR A 66 0.39 6.92 6.06
CA TYR A 66 -0.21 6.25 7.21
C TYR A 66 0.64 5.08 7.66
N ARG A 67 0.74 4.89 8.99
CA ARG A 67 1.35 3.70 9.59
C ARG A 67 0.34 2.56 9.62
N ILE A 68 0.74 1.38 9.15
CA ILE A 68 -0.06 0.15 9.20
C ILE A 68 0.41 -0.65 10.41
N THR A 69 -0.53 -1.16 11.22
CA THR A 69 -0.22 -1.92 12.43
C THR A 69 -1.15 -3.12 12.58
N MET A 70 -0.77 -4.08 13.42
CA MET A 70 -1.62 -5.20 13.81
C MET A 70 -2.56 -4.77 14.94
N GLY A 71 -3.86 -4.99 14.75
CA GLY A 71 -4.89 -4.71 15.76
C GLY A 71 -5.12 -5.89 16.70
N VAL A 72 -5.23 -5.62 18.00
CA VAL A 72 -5.64 -6.60 19.02
C VAL A 72 -6.78 -6.03 19.88
N ARG A 73 -7.52 -6.88 20.59
CA ARG A 73 -8.55 -6.40 21.54
C ARG A 73 -7.90 -5.59 22.67
N PRO A 74 -8.58 -4.58 23.23
CA PRO A 74 -8.04 -3.77 24.32
C PRO A 74 -7.60 -4.56 25.56
N SER A 75 -8.24 -5.70 25.86
CA SER A 75 -7.87 -6.59 26.97
C SER A 75 -6.55 -7.34 26.75
N ASP A 76 -6.12 -7.54 25.51
CA ASP A 76 -5.11 -8.54 25.14
C ASP A 76 -3.70 -7.93 25.16
N GLN A 77 -3.30 -7.37 26.32
CA GLN A 77 -2.03 -6.64 26.46
C GLN A 77 -0.79 -7.53 26.32
N GLU A 78 -0.82 -8.76 26.84
CA GLU A 78 0.28 -9.73 26.65
C GLU A 78 0.44 -10.14 25.19
N TRP A 79 -0.68 -10.27 24.47
CA TRP A 79 -0.65 -10.57 23.04
C TRP A 79 -0.06 -9.41 22.25
N LYS A 80 -0.45 -8.17 22.58
CA LYS A 80 0.16 -6.95 22.01
C LYS A 80 1.68 -6.93 22.20
N ARG A 81 2.17 -7.25 23.41
CA ARG A 81 3.60 -7.32 23.72
C ARG A 81 4.32 -8.38 22.89
N THR A 82 3.69 -9.55 22.75
CA THR A 82 4.22 -10.65 21.95
C THR A 82 4.34 -10.25 20.47
N LEU A 83 3.29 -9.68 19.88
CA LEU A 83 3.31 -9.18 18.50
C LEU A 83 4.40 -8.12 18.28
N ASN A 84 4.52 -7.15 19.19
CA ASN A 84 5.55 -6.12 19.09
C ASN A 84 6.97 -6.70 19.14
N ARG A 85 7.20 -7.74 19.96
CA ARG A 85 8.49 -8.45 20.00
C ARG A 85 8.76 -9.16 18.67
N VAL A 86 7.80 -9.91 18.16
CA VAL A 86 7.94 -10.63 16.87
C VAL A 86 8.22 -9.65 15.73
N ILE A 87 7.47 -8.56 15.63
CA ILE A 87 7.69 -7.54 14.60
C ILE A 87 9.11 -6.97 14.69
N ARG A 88 9.58 -6.64 15.91
CA ARG A 88 10.93 -6.11 16.11
C ARG A 88 12.01 -7.11 15.73
N GLU A 89 11.86 -8.37 16.14
CA GLU A 89 12.84 -9.44 15.88
C GLU A 89 12.93 -9.83 14.40
N ASN A 90 11.84 -9.63 13.64
CA ASN A 90 11.74 -10.04 12.23
C ASN A 90 11.59 -8.84 11.28
N GLN A 91 11.99 -7.64 11.72
CA GLN A 91 11.76 -6.39 10.98
C GLN A 91 12.33 -6.45 9.56
N THR A 92 13.55 -6.99 9.41
CA THR A 92 14.24 -7.11 8.13
C THR A 92 13.49 -8.04 7.18
N GLU A 93 13.02 -9.18 7.66
CA GLU A 93 12.28 -10.17 6.89
C GLU A 93 10.91 -9.63 6.47
N ILE A 94 10.24 -8.90 7.35
CA ILE A 94 8.97 -8.22 7.04
C ILE A 94 9.18 -7.17 5.94
N ILE A 95 10.20 -6.31 6.06
CA ILE A 95 10.54 -5.33 5.03
C ILE A 95 10.82 -6.03 3.71
N LYS A 96 11.61 -7.10 3.72
CA LYS A 96 11.93 -7.88 2.51
C LYS A 96 10.68 -8.45 1.83
N ILE A 97 9.70 -8.94 2.59
CA ILE A 97 8.43 -9.41 2.03
C ILE A 97 7.67 -8.25 1.38
N LEU A 98 7.54 -7.12 2.08
CA LEU A 98 6.80 -5.96 1.59
C LEU A 98 7.43 -5.38 0.31
N LEU A 99 8.75 -5.20 0.30
CA LEU A 99 9.51 -4.80 -0.89
C LEU A 99 9.40 -5.85 -2.01
N GLY A 100 9.39 -7.14 -1.64
CA GLY A 100 9.18 -8.25 -2.57
C GLY A 100 7.84 -8.17 -3.31
N TYR A 101 6.81 -7.57 -2.69
CA TYR A 101 5.51 -7.27 -3.31
C TYR A 101 5.42 -5.85 -3.88
N ASN A 102 6.54 -5.15 -4.02
CA ASN A 102 6.64 -3.80 -4.55
C ASN A 102 5.83 -2.76 -3.75
N VAL A 103 5.58 -3.02 -2.46
CA VAL A 103 4.89 -2.08 -1.57
C VAL A 103 5.80 -0.86 -1.34
N PRO A 104 5.34 0.38 -1.62
CA PRO A 104 6.13 1.57 -1.35
C PRO A 104 6.22 1.82 0.16
N LEU A 105 7.43 1.73 0.70
CA LEU A 105 7.72 1.94 2.11
C LEU A 105 8.41 3.29 2.31
N ILE A 106 8.07 3.95 3.42
CA ILE A 106 8.66 5.22 3.85
C ILE A 106 9.06 5.16 5.33
N ASP A 107 10.14 5.85 5.68
CA ASP A 107 10.60 6.00 7.06
C ASP A 107 9.86 7.15 7.79
N GLU A 108 10.27 7.45 9.01
CA GLU A 108 9.65 8.50 9.84
C GLU A 108 9.91 9.93 9.32
N HIS A 109 10.88 10.08 8.43
CA HIS A 109 11.26 11.34 7.79
C HIS A 109 10.74 11.42 6.34
N ASP A 110 9.79 10.55 5.97
CA ASP A 110 9.20 10.45 4.63
C ASP A 110 10.22 10.05 3.54
N ASN A 111 11.35 9.42 3.90
CA ASN A 111 12.30 8.89 2.93
C ASN A 111 11.90 7.48 2.47
N PRO A 112 12.06 7.13 1.18
CA PRO A 112 11.82 5.77 0.70
C PRO A 112 12.73 4.74 1.37
N ILE A 113 12.16 3.61 1.79
CA ILE A 113 12.91 2.41 2.20
C ILE A 113 13.01 1.50 0.98
N THR A 114 14.23 1.18 0.55
CA THR A 114 14.48 0.41 -0.70
C THR A 114 15.25 -0.88 -0.47
N GLN A 115 15.74 -1.13 0.75
CA GLN A 115 16.54 -2.30 1.13
C GLN A 115 16.14 -2.77 2.53
#